data_AF-A0A443VP50-F1
#
_entry.id   AF-A0A443VP50-F1
#
_cell.length_a   1.000
_cell.length_b   1.000
_cell.length_c   1.000
_cell.angle_alpha   90.00
_cell.angle_beta   90.00
_cell.angle_gamma   90.00
#
_symmetry.space_group_name_H-M   'P 1'
#
loop_
_entity.id
_entity.type
_entity.pdbx_description
1 polymer ?
#
loop_
_entity_poly.entity_id
_entity_poly.type
_entity_poly.pdbx_seq_one_letter_code
_entity_poly.pdbx_strand_id
1 'polypeptide(L)'
;MLRRGMELDRNHQALAEENTQKLCETLALVGIHVDNWMQPRHNRYFLEAVTKIYDAARDVGAIYSITSAEPYCSHCDKWGYEAFGRGLCNHCGVDSDASRPVEGGAHTPDAAKMKQFCCKLCGGEMAFLSVEREFLQLSAYHNFLQQLFSTKPLRPPMPQFLQEEYALGPQDWGITRPHDGSLFSIIVLREPQKK
;
A
#
# COMPACT_ATOMS: atom_id res chain seq x y z
N MET A 1 -9.36 -5.99 0.37
CA MET A 1 -10.70 -6.24 -0.26
C MET A 1 -11.85 -5.69 0.59
N LEU A 2 -11.56 -4.95 1.67
CA LEU A 2 -12.57 -4.57 2.66
C LEU A 2 -13.70 -3.72 2.07
N ARG A 3 -13.36 -2.64 1.33
CA ARG A 3 -14.37 -1.78 0.66
C ARG A 3 -15.29 -2.59 -0.24
N ARG A 4 -14.73 -3.48 -1.06
CA ARG A 4 -15.52 -4.27 -2.01
C ARG A 4 -16.44 -5.28 -1.30
N GLY A 5 -16.00 -5.84 -0.18
CA GLY A 5 -16.86 -6.66 0.68
C GLY A 5 -18.05 -5.86 1.21
N MET A 6 -17.82 -4.64 1.70
CA MET A 6 -18.89 -3.76 2.18
C MET A 6 -19.89 -3.38 1.07
N GLU A 7 -19.40 -3.03 -0.13
CA GLU A 7 -20.27 -2.67 -1.27
C GLU A 7 -21.20 -3.81 -1.71
N LEU A 8 -20.73 -5.04 -1.56
CA LEU A 8 -21.47 -6.23 -1.97
C LEU A 8 -22.28 -6.84 -0.83
N ASP A 9 -22.19 -6.29 0.38
CA ASP A 9 -22.70 -6.89 1.61
C ASP A 9 -22.21 -8.34 1.80
N ARG A 10 -20.90 -8.54 1.61
CA ARG A 10 -20.22 -9.83 1.70
C ARG A 10 -19.04 -9.78 2.64
N ASN A 11 -18.77 -10.92 3.28
CA ASN A 11 -17.53 -11.09 4.01
C ASN A 11 -16.32 -10.91 3.06
N HIS A 12 -15.48 -9.92 3.34
CA HIS A 12 -14.35 -9.53 2.48
C HIS A 12 -13.27 -10.62 2.37
N GLN A 13 -13.15 -11.50 3.36
CA GLN A 13 -12.18 -12.60 3.38
C GLN A 13 -12.68 -13.73 2.48
N ALA A 14 -13.93 -14.13 2.63
CA ALA A 14 -14.57 -15.12 1.76
C ALA A 14 -14.55 -14.66 0.28
N LEU A 15 -14.76 -13.36 0.03
CA LEU A 15 -14.65 -12.78 -1.31
C LEU A 15 -13.21 -12.89 -1.87
N ALA A 16 -12.19 -12.69 -1.04
CA ALA A 16 -10.79 -12.84 -1.47
C ALA A 16 -10.42 -14.30 -1.76
N GLU A 17 -10.92 -15.24 -0.95
CA GLU A 17 -10.73 -16.68 -1.13
C GLU A 17 -11.43 -17.18 -2.42
N GLU A 18 -12.68 -16.77 -2.65
CA GLU A 18 -13.42 -17.08 -3.89
C GLU A 18 -12.70 -16.53 -5.13
N ASN A 19 -12.23 -15.28 -5.08
CA ASN A 19 -11.48 -14.69 -6.19
C ASN A 19 -10.16 -15.42 -6.43
N THR A 20 -9.49 -15.87 -5.37
CA THR A 20 -8.28 -16.68 -5.48
C THR A 20 -8.56 -17.99 -6.22
N GLN A 21 -9.63 -18.70 -5.84
CA GLN A 21 -10.03 -19.93 -6.51
C GLN A 21 -10.29 -19.70 -8.02
N LYS A 22 -11.08 -18.67 -8.36
CA LYS A 22 -11.39 -18.32 -9.76
C LYS A 22 -10.13 -18.01 -10.57
N LEU A 23 -9.15 -17.32 -9.97
CA LEU A 23 -7.86 -17.04 -10.61
C LEU A 23 -7.10 -18.34 -10.91
N CYS A 24 -7.00 -19.24 -9.93
CA CYS A 24 -6.32 -20.53 -10.11
C CYS A 24 -6.99 -21.40 -11.17
N GLU A 25 -8.32 -21.47 -11.18
CA GLU A 25 -9.10 -22.19 -12.20
C GLU A 25 -8.88 -21.61 -13.60
N THR A 26 -8.91 -20.29 -13.73
CA THR A 26 -8.68 -19.60 -15.01
C THR A 26 -7.28 -19.86 -15.53
N LEU A 27 -6.26 -19.83 -14.66
CA LEU A 27 -4.87 -20.15 -15.04
C LEU A 27 -4.73 -21.60 -15.51
N ALA A 28 -5.37 -22.55 -14.82
CA ALA A 28 -5.37 -23.93 -15.23
C ALA A 28 -6.03 -24.14 -16.61
N LEU A 29 -7.12 -23.43 -16.91
CA LEU A 29 -7.80 -23.51 -18.21
C LEU A 29 -6.93 -23.04 -19.39
N VAL A 30 -5.99 -22.11 -19.15
CA VAL A 30 -5.03 -21.66 -20.17
C VAL A 30 -3.72 -22.45 -20.16
N GLY A 31 -3.67 -23.56 -19.41
CA GLY A 31 -2.50 -24.44 -19.32
C GLY A 31 -1.37 -23.90 -18.44
N ILE A 32 -1.64 -22.92 -17.59
CA ILE A 32 -0.67 -22.39 -16.61
C ILE A 32 -0.87 -23.11 -15.28
N HIS A 33 0.13 -23.88 -14.88
CA HIS A 33 0.15 -24.60 -13.61
C HIS A 33 1.15 -23.93 -12.67
N VAL A 34 0.65 -23.42 -11.55
CA VAL A 34 1.47 -22.75 -10.53
C VAL A 34 1.92 -23.79 -9.50
N ASP A 35 3.23 -23.95 -9.31
CA ASP A 35 3.79 -24.94 -8.37
C ASP A 35 3.35 -24.68 -6.93
N ASN A 36 3.27 -23.40 -6.55
CA ASN A 36 2.83 -22.98 -5.23
C ASN A 36 2.10 -21.64 -5.30
N TRP A 37 0.81 -21.62 -4.99
CA TRP A 37 0.04 -20.40 -4.81
C TRP A 37 0.12 -19.95 -3.35
N MET A 38 1.11 -19.11 -3.03
CA MET A 38 1.29 -18.62 -1.66
C MET A 38 0.16 -17.66 -1.27
N GLN A 39 -0.54 -17.99 -0.19
CA GLN A 39 -1.52 -17.10 0.45
C GLN A 39 -0.90 -16.45 1.69
N PRO A 40 -1.03 -15.13 1.90
CA PRO A 40 -0.52 -14.47 3.10
C PRO A 40 -1.29 -14.83 4.38
N ARG A 41 -2.60 -15.03 4.26
CA ARG A 41 -3.50 -15.28 5.38
C ARG A 41 -3.27 -16.68 5.95
N HIS A 42 -3.24 -16.79 7.28
CA HIS A 42 -3.01 -18.05 8.01
C HIS A 42 -1.73 -18.80 7.58
N ASN A 43 -0.75 -18.10 7.02
CA ASN A 43 0.50 -18.68 6.55
C ASN A 43 1.65 -18.25 7.44
N ARG A 44 2.12 -19.18 8.27
CA ARG A 44 3.23 -18.92 9.20
C ARG A 44 4.51 -18.53 8.48
N TYR A 45 4.82 -19.13 7.32
CA TYR A 45 6.06 -18.84 6.59
C TYR A 45 6.05 -17.41 6.05
N PHE A 46 4.89 -16.95 5.59
CA PHE A 46 4.70 -15.57 5.17
C PHE A 46 4.93 -14.61 6.35
N LEU A 47 4.28 -14.88 7.49
CA LEU A 47 4.42 -14.06 8.70
C LEU A 47 5.87 -14.02 9.21
N GLU A 48 6.53 -15.18 9.30
CA GLU A 48 7.94 -15.30 9.72
C GLU A 48 8.87 -14.51 8.78
N ALA A 49 8.72 -14.66 7.46
CA ALA A 49 9.56 -13.98 6.49
C ALA A 49 9.41 -12.45 6.56
N VAL A 50 8.18 -11.98 6.64
CA VAL A 50 7.89 -10.54 6.68
C VAL A 50 8.34 -9.93 8.01
N THR A 51 8.12 -10.61 9.13
CA THR A 51 8.61 -10.18 10.46
C THR A 51 10.13 -10.06 10.46
N LYS A 52 10.82 -11.06 9.91
CA LYS A 52 12.29 -11.05 9.81
C LYS A 52 12.82 -9.87 9.00
N ILE A 53 12.17 -9.52 7.89
CA ILE A 53 12.56 -8.37 7.05
C ILE A 53 12.31 -7.06 7.81
N TYR A 54 11.15 -6.94 8.46
CA TYR A 54 10.80 -5.75 9.24
C TYR A 54 11.79 -5.52 10.40
N ASP A 55 12.08 -6.56 11.19
CA ASP A 55 13.02 -6.45 12.31
C ASP A 55 14.42 -6.09 11.81
N ALA A 56 14.91 -6.73 10.75
CA ALA A 56 16.21 -6.40 10.18
C ALA A 56 16.30 -4.95 9.69
N ALA A 57 15.23 -4.44 9.05
CA ALA A 57 15.18 -3.05 8.60
C ALA A 57 15.12 -2.06 9.77
N ARG A 58 14.39 -2.40 10.83
CA ARG A 58 14.34 -1.58 12.06
C ARG A 58 15.70 -1.55 12.74
N ASP A 59 16.36 -2.69 12.90
CA ASP A 59 17.61 -2.83 13.64
C ASP A 59 18.77 -2.06 12.99
N VAL A 60 18.76 -1.92 11.66
CA VAL A 60 19.75 -1.09 10.93
C VAL A 60 19.34 0.39 10.82
N GLY A 61 18.22 0.79 11.41
CA GLY A 61 17.73 2.17 11.39
C GLY A 61 17.08 2.60 10.07
N ALA A 62 16.69 1.66 9.20
CA ALA A 62 16.02 1.96 7.94
C ALA A 62 14.54 2.35 8.11
N ILE A 63 13.99 2.17 9.31
CA ILE A 63 12.60 2.49 9.65
C ILE A 63 12.59 3.60 10.71
N TYR A 64 11.79 4.64 10.47
CA TYR A 64 11.58 5.73 11.42
C TYR A 64 10.09 5.97 11.67
N SER A 65 9.76 6.48 12.86
CA SER A 65 8.40 6.84 13.25
C SER A 65 8.19 8.35 13.16
N ILE A 66 7.05 8.77 12.60
CA ILE A 66 6.64 10.18 12.52
C ILE A 66 5.13 10.29 12.69
N THR A 67 4.68 11.39 13.29
CA THR A 67 3.26 11.74 13.31
C THR A 67 2.89 12.36 11.97
N SER A 68 1.98 11.73 11.23
CA SER A 68 1.45 12.23 9.96
C SER A 68 -0.05 12.49 10.04
N ALA A 69 -0.54 13.38 9.18
CA ALA A 69 -1.95 13.71 9.06
C ALA A 69 -2.60 12.77 8.04
N GLU A 70 -3.57 11.96 8.47
CA GLU A 70 -4.19 10.93 7.65
C GLU A 70 -5.70 11.15 7.53
N PRO A 71 -6.28 10.89 6.35
CA PRO A 71 -7.69 11.12 6.11
C PRO A 71 -8.58 10.10 6.83
N TYR A 72 -9.62 10.59 7.49
CA TYR A 72 -10.58 9.81 8.26
C TYR A 72 -12.00 10.34 8.08
N CYS A 73 -12.94 9.45 7.82
CA CYS A 73 -14.36 9.74 7.75
C CYS A 73 -15.02 9.41 9.09
N SER A 74 -15.46 10.43 9.83
CA SER A 74 -16.16 10.27 11.11
C SER A 74 -17.55 9.63 10.97
N HIS A 75 -18.19 9.81 9.81
CA HIS A 75 -19.51 9.23 9.55
C HIS A 75 -19.45 7.72 9.31
N CYS A 76 -18.46 7.25 8.54
CA CYS A 76 -18.30 5.84 8.20
C CYS A 76 -17.35 5.08 9.13
N ASP A 77 -16.65 5.79 10.01
CA ASP A 77 -15.58 5.24 10.87
C ASP A 77 -14.54 4.47 10.03
N LYS A 78 -14.00 5.16 9.01
CA LYS A 78 -13.03 4.57 8.06
C LYS A 78 -11.95 5.57 7.70
N TRP A 79 -10.71 5.08 7.70
CA TRP A 79 -9.56 5.77 7.13
C TRP A 79 -9.62 5.79 5.60
N GLY A 80 -9.07 6.84 4.97
CA GLY A 80 -9.12 7.05 3.52
C GLY A 80 -8.24 6.11 2.67
N TYR A 81 -7.68 5.05 3.24
CA TYR A 81 -6.89 4.04 2.51
C TYR A 81 -7.77 3.07 1.71
N GLU A 82 -7.17 2.16 0.94
CA GLU A 82 -7.88 1.10 0.19
C GLU A 82 -9.05 1.57 -0.70
N ALA A 83 -8.89 2.72 -1.33
CA ALA A 83 -9.95 3.36 -2.10
C ALA A 83 -11.21 3.78 -1.30
N PHE A 84 -11.12 3.90 0.02
CA PHE A 84 -12.14 4.58 0.82
C PHE A 84 -12.08 6.10 0.66
N GLY A 85 -10.89 6.67 0.48
CA GLY A 85 -10.70 8.09 0.13
C GLY A 85 -10.40 8.26 -1.35
N ARG A 86 -11.13 9.13 -2.03
CA ARG A 86 -11.00 9.36 -3.47
C ARG A 86 -11.11 10.84 -3.83
N GLY A 87 -10.42 11.25 -4.88
CA GLY A 87 -10.45 12.61 -5.40
C GLY A 87 -9.53 12.75 -6.60
N LEU A 88 -9.29 13.99 -7.03
CA LEU A 88 -8.43 14.27 -8.17
C LEU A 88 -6.95 14.29 -7.73
N CYS A 89 -6.13 13.50 -8.41
CA CYS A 89 -4.70 13.37 -8.16
C CYS A 89 -3.99 14.73 -8.23
N ASN A 90 -3.11 15.00 -7.26
CA ASN A 90 -2.34 16.25 -7.20
C ASN A 90 -1.26 16.37 -8.29
N HIS A 91 -0.92 15.26 -8.97
CA HIS A 91 0.10 15.25 -10.03
C HIS A 91 -0.50 15.40 -11.43
N CYS A 92 -1.59 14.69 -11.74
CA CYS A 92 -2.17 14.65 -13.10
C CYS A 92 -3.64 15.09 -13.18
N GLY A 93 -4.31 15.34 -12.05
CA GLY A 93 -5.71 15.74 -12.02
C GLY A 93 -6.74 14.63 -12.32
N VAL A 94 -6.31 13.40 -12.59
CA VAL A 94 -7.20 12.25 -12.83
C VAL A 94 -7.81 11.76 -11.51
N ASP A 95 -9.07 11.30 -11.56
CA ASP A 95 -9.74 10.69 -10.41
C ASP A 95 -8.98 9.43 -9.96
N SER A 96 -8.52 9.45 -8.71
CA SER A 96 -7.69 8.42 -8.11
C SER A 96 -8.09 8.20 -6.67
N ASP A 97 -7.80 7.02 -6.15
CA ASP A 97 -7.73 6.86 -4.70
C ASP A 97 -6.36 7.28 -4.16
N ALA A 98 -6.34 7.68 -2.88
CA ALA A 98 -5.12 8.09 -2.18
C ALA A 98 -4.11 6.95 -1.96
N SER A 99 -4.49 5.70 -2.24
CA SER A 99 -3.66 4.52 -1.99
C SER A 99 -3.05 3.90 -3.24
N ARG A 100 -3.34 4.42 -4.43
CA ARG A 100 -2.88 3.88 -5.70
C ARG A 100 -2.28 4.97 -6.58
N PRO A 101 -1.15 4.68 -7.26
CA PRO A 101 -0.71 5.47 -8.40
C PRO A 101 -1.80 5.54 -9.47
N VAL A 102 -1.86 6.68 -10.14
CA VAL A 102 -2.74 6.89 -11.31
C VAL A 102 -2.18 6.15 -12.52
N GLU A 103 -3.04 5.70 -13.45
CA GLU A 103 -2.57 5.01 -14.67
C GLU A 103 -1.67 5.90 -15.56
N GLY A 104 -1.78 7.22 -15.44
CA GLY A 104 -0.94 8.20 -16.14
C GLY A 104 0.34 8.63 -15.40
N GLY A 105 0.62 8.10 -14.21
CA GLY A 105 1.79 8.49 -13.41
C GLY A 105 2.11 7.49 -12.30
N ALA A 106 3.38 7.11 -12.17
CA ALA A 106 3.80 6.07 -11.23
C ALA A 106 3.80 6.51 -9.75
N HIS A 107 3.40 7.75 -9.46
CA HIS A 107 3.41 8.31 -8.10
C HIS A 107 2.08 8.14 -7.39
N THR A 108 2.14 7.74 -6.12
CA THR A 108 0.97 7.71 -5.25
C THR A 108 0.57 9.15 -4.89
N PRO A 109 -0.71 9.55 -5.08
CA PRO A 109 -1.17 10.89 -4.73
C PRO A 109 -0.99 11.19 -3.24
N ASP A 110 -0.70 12.46 -2.93
CA ASP A 110 -0.72 12.95 -1.56
C ASP A 110 -2.17 13.34 -1.20
N ALA A 111 -2.81 12.56 -0.32
CA ALA A 111 -4.20 12.74 0.09
C ALA A 111 -4.51 14.18 0.54
N ALA A 112 -3.58 14.84 1.22
CA ALA A 112 -3.76 16.21 1.71
C ALA A 112 -3.73 17.25 0.58
N LYS A 113 -3.17 16.89 -0.59
CA LYS A 113 -3.07 17.75 -1.77
C LYS A 113 -4.09 17.40 -2.87
N MET A 114 -4.84 16.32 -2.70
CA MET A 114 -5.87 15.92 -3.65
C MET A 114 -7.04 16.91 -3.65
N LYS A 115 -7.60 17.18 -4.83
CA LYS A 115 -8.78 18.05 -4.95
C LYS A 115 -10.05 17.22 -4.86
N GLN A 116 -11.13 17.81 -4.34
CA GLN A 116 -12.44 17.15 -4.19
C GLN A 116 -12.35 15.81 -3.44
N PHE A 117 -11.47 15.75 -2.44
CA PHE A 117 -11.19 14.52 -1.72
C PHE A 117 -12.35 14.19 -0.76
N CYS A 118 -12.99 13.04 -0.97
CA CYS A 118 -14.17 12.64 -0.23
C CYS A 118 -14.16 11.15 0.12
N CYS A 119 -15.04 10.78 1.06
CA CYS A 119 -15.30 9.40 1.40
C CYS A 119 -16.08 8.72 0.28
N LYS A 120 -15.55 7.61 -0.25
CA LYS A 120 -16.20 6.85 -1.31
C LYS A 120 -17.52 6.18 -0.87
N LEU A 121 -17.69 5.93 0.43
CA LEU A 121 -18.89 5.28 0.96
C LEU A 121 -20.07 6.23 1.09
N CYS A 122 -19.87 7.40 1.72
CA CYS A 122 -20.96 8.34 2.00
C CYS A 122 -20.92 9.64 1.16
N GLY A 123 -19.83 9.89 0.43
CA GLY A 123 -19.61 11.14 -0.32
C GLY A 123 -19.21 12.34 0.55
N GLY A 124 -19.17 12.19 1.88
CA GLY A 124 -18.81 13.27 2.80
C GLY A 124 -17.33 13.63 2.79
N GLU A 125 -17.02 14.81 3.32
CA GLU A 125 -15.64 15.26 3.53
C GLU A 125 -14.90 14.38 4.53
N MET A 126 -13.58 14.23 4.34
CA MET A 126 -12.72 13.52 5.29
C MET A 126 -11.94 14.52 6.15
N ALA A 127 -11.91 14.29 7.45
CA ALA A 127 -11.05 15.01 8.38
C ALA A 127 -9.63 14.45 8.34
N PHE A 128 -8.62 15.28 8.58
CA PHE A 128 -7.23 14.83 8.67
C PHE A 128 -6.83 14.72 10.15
N LEU A 129 -6.58 13.50 10.61
CA LEU A 129 -6.21 13.20 11.98
C LEU A 129 -4.72 12.88 12.09
N SER A 130 -4.09 13.38 13.15
CA SER A 130 -2.69 13.07 13.44
C SER A 130 -2.55 11.66 14.02
N VAL A 131 -1.71 10.84 13.40
CA VAL A 131 -1.44 9.46 13.81
C VAL A 131 0.05 9.14 13.70
N GLU A 132 0.56 8.35 14.63
CA GLU A 132 1.92 7.82 14.56
C GLU A 132 1.99 6.75 13.47
N ARG A 133 2.95 6.91 12.56
CA ARG A 133 3.22 5.97 11.47
C ARG A 133 4.70 5.68 11.36
N GLU A 134 5.00 4.54 10.76
CA GLU A 134 6.37 4.12 10.46
C GLU A 134 6.60 4.19 8.95
N PHE A 135 7.78 4.66 8.58
CA PHE A 135 8.22 4.87 7.22
C PHE A 135 9.55 4.16 7.00
N LEU A 136 9.67 3.50 5.85
CA LEU A 136 10.93 3.02 5.33
C LEU A 136 11.67 4.19 4.66
N GLN A 137 12.90 4.45 5.10
CA GLN A 137 13.74 5.54 4.62
C GLN A 137 14.35 5.25 3.24
N LEU A 138 13.49 5.01 2.24
CA LEU A 138 13.90 4.65 0.88
C LEU A 138 14.77 5.73 0.23
N SER A 139 14.52 7.00 0.57
CA SER A 139 15.30 8.15 0.09
C SER A 139 16.80 8.02 0.40
N ALA A 140 17.15 7.49 1.57
CA ALA A 140 18.54 7.29 1.98
C ALA A 140 19.29 6.24 1.14
N TYR A 141 18.56 5.36 0.46
CA TYR A 141 19.12 4.30 -0.40
C TYR A 141 19.21 4.70 -1.87
N HIS A 142 18.94 5.96 -2.24
CA HIS A 142 18.94 6.43 -3.63
C HIS A 142 20.23 6.06 -4.40
N ASN A 143 21.40 6.42 -3.88
CA ASN A 143 22.68 6.10 -4.51
C ASN A 143 22.91 4.59 -4.65
N PHE A 144 22.54 3.81 -3.62
CA PHE A 144 22.67 2.36 -3.65
C PHE A 144 21.79 1.75 -4.74
N LEU A 145 20.53 2.19 -4.86
CA LEU A 145 19.60 1.73 -5.89
C LEU A 145 20.12 2.10 -7.29
N GLN A 146 20.60 3.33 -7.47
CA GLN A 146 21.17 3.78 -8.74
C GLN A 146 22.35 2.90 -9.17
N GLN A 147 23.26 2.58 -8.24
CA GLN A 147 24.39 1.68 -8.51
C GLN A 147 23.94 0.23 -8.76
N LEU A 148 22.95 -0.26 -8.03
CA LEU A 148 22.43 -1.61 -8.18
C LEU A 148 21.82 -1.84 -9.57
N PHE A 149 21.13 -0.83 -10.12
CA PHE A 149 20.46 -0.95 -11.42
C PHE A 149 21.31 -0.53 -12.61
N SER A 150 22.41 0.21 -12.42
CA SER A 150 23.31 0.61 -13.52
C SER A 150 23.99 -0.57 -14.21
N THR A 151 24.10 -1.71 -13.53
CA THR A 151 24.78 -2.93 -14.03
C THR A 151 23.82 -4.04 -14.46
N LYS A 152 22.51 -3.85 -14.30
CA LYS A 152 21.52 -4.90 -14.59
C LYS A 152 21.01 -4.81 -16.02
N PRO A 153 20.79 -5.97 -16.69
CA PRO A 153 20.05 -5.99 -17.94
C PRO A 153 18.60 -5.63 -17.65
N LEU A 154 18.14 -4.51 -18.21
CA LEU A 154 16.79 -3.99 -18.03
C LEU A 154 15.99 -4.05 -19.33
N ARG A 155 14.67 -4.19 -19.21
CA ARG A 155 13.76 -4.08 -20.38
C ARG A 155 13.81 -2.65 -20.94
N PRO A 156 13.61 -2.45 -22.26
CA PRO A 156 13.80 -1.15 -22.91
C PRO A 156 13.14 0.09 -22.25
N PRO A 157 11.92 0.05 -21.68
CA PRO A 157 11.33 1.23 -21.05
C PRO A 157 11.90 1.54 -19.64
N MET A 158 12.60 0.60 -19.02
CA MET A 158 13.03 0.72 -17.62
C MET A 158 14.18 1.71 -17.39
N PRO A 159 15.21 1.82 -18.25
CA PRO A 159 16.25 2.83 -18.07
C PRO A 159 15.70 4.26 -18.01
N GLN A 160 14.76 4.61 -18.89
CA GLN A 160 14.13 5.92 -18.90
C GLN A 160 13.32 6.16 -17.62
N PHE A 161 12.46 5.20 -17.25
CA PHE A 161 11.68 5.28 -16.00
C PHE A 161 12.58 5.46 -14.77
N LEU A 162 13.65 4.68 -14.66
CA LEU A 162 14.59 4.80 -13.53
C LEU A 162 15.31 6.15 -13.53
N GLN A 163 15.67 6.69 -14.69
CA GLN A 163 16.29 8.02 -14.77
C GLN A 163 15.34 9.11 -14.26
N GLU A 164 14.05 9.04 -14.61
CA GLU A 164 13.01 9.94 -14.13
C GLU A 164 12.82 9.81 -12.60
N GLU A 165 12.72 8.58 -12.09
CA GLU A 165 12.61 8.31 -10.64
C GLU A 165 13.85 8.79 -9.86
N TYR A 166 15.06 8.60 -10.40
CA TYR A 166 16.29 9.08 -9.77
C TYR A 166 16.40 10.60 -9.76
N ALA A 167 15.87 11.28 -10.79
CA ALA A 167 15.84 12.74 -10.85
C ALA A 167 14.83 13.33 -9.84
N LEU A 168 13.71 12.63 -9.60
CA LEU A 168 12.71 13.02 -8.60
C LEU A 168 13.17 12.74 -7.17
N GLY A 169 13.98 11.70 -6.98
CA GLY A 169 14.41 11.22 -5.67
C GLY A 169 13.33 10.34 -5.02
N PRO A 170 13.62 9.06 -4.72
CA PRO A 170 12.65 8.14 -4.17
C PRO A 170 12.16 8.67 -2.82
N GLN A 171 10.85 8.70 -2.66
CA GLN A 171 10.20 9.15 -1.43
C GLN A 171 10.18 8.03 -0.39
N ASP A 172 10.24 8.41 0.88
CA ASP A 172 10.10 7.46 1.98
C ASP A 172 8.71 6.82 1.98
N TRP A 173 8.67 5.54 2.29
CA TRP A 173 7.47 4.73 2.09
C TRP A 173 6.80 4.40 3.42
N GLY A 174 5.58 4.89 3.64
CA GLY A 174 4.80 4.55 4.83
C GLY A 174 4.45 3.06 4.87
N ILE A 175 4.99 2.32 5.83
CA ILE A 175 4.83 0.86 5.96
C ILE A 175 3.72 0.47 6.94
N THR A 176 3.26 1.37 7.80
CA THR A 176 2.09 1.14 8.67
C THR A 176 0.85 1.87 8.19
N ARG A 177 -0.32 1.37 8.62
CA ARG A 177 -1.65 1.96 8.41
C ARG A 177 -2.41 1.95 9.74
N PRO A 178 -3.04 3.07 10.15
CA PRO A 178 -3.92 3.12 11.32
C PRO A 178 -5.06 2.08 11.25
N HIS A 179 -5.39 1.47 12.41
CA HIS A 179 -6.63 0.75 12.70
C HIS A 179 -7.28 -0.02 11.52
N ASP A 180 -6.62 -1.03 10.98
CA ASP A 180 -7.17 -1.96 9.96
C ASP A 180 -7.27 -1.45 8.50
N GLY A 181 -6.28 -0.71 8.01
CA GLY A 181 -5.98 -0.71 6.57
C GLY A 181 -5.58 -2.12 6.10
N SER A 182 -6.57 -2.94 5.72
CA SER A 182 -6.52 -4.40 5.43
C SER A 182 -5.60 -4.90 4.26
N LEU A 183 -4.50 -4.23 3.97
CA LEU A 183 -3.43 -4.76 3.12
C LEU A 183 -2.15 -4.85 3.94
N PHE A 184 -1.81 -6.08 4.32
CA PHE A 184 -0.58 -6.42 5.03
C PHE A 184 -0.28 -5.49 6.19
N SER A 185 -1.22 -5.38 7.12
CA SER A 185 -0.80 -5.22 8.51
C SER A 185 0.01 -6.48 8.85
N ILE A 186 1.34 -6.38 8.65
CA ILE A 186 2.21 -6.76 9.75
C ILE A 186 1.61 -5.98 10.90
N ILE A 187 0.81 -6.67 11.70
CA ILE A 187 0.39 -6.16 12.99
C ILE A 187 1.74 -5.88 13.63
N VAL A 188 2.17 -4.62 13.61
CA VAL A 188 3.20 -4.16 14.51
C VAL A 188 2.58 -4.51 15.84
N LEU A 189 3.05 -5.60 16.42
CA LEU A 189 2.64 -6.17 17.69
C LEU A 189 3.05 -5.18 18.78
N ARG A 190 2.44 -4.00 18.77
CA ARG A 190 2.32 -3.16 19.94
C ARG A 190 0.93 -3.48 20.48
N GLU A 191 0.87 -4.57 21.24
CA GLU A 191 -0.14 -4.63 22.29
C GLU A 191 -0.08 -3.30 23.05
N PRO A 192 -1.23 -2.65 23.34
CA PRO A 192 -1.23 -1.51 24.23
C PRO A 192 -0.67 -2.00 25.56
N GLN A 193 0.53 -1.53 25.92
CA GLN A 193 1.06 -1.63 27.27
C GLN A 193 0.00 -1.00 28.18
N LYS A 194 -0.81 -1.84 28.81
CA LYS A 194 -1.74 -1.43 29.86
C LYS A 194 -0.88 -0.78 30.96
N LYS A 195 -1.04 0.52 31.12
CA LYS A 195 -0.75 1.20 32.39
C LYS A 195 -1.96 1.09 33.30
#